data_AF-A0A3C1Z8B3-F1
#
_entry.id   AF-A0A3C1Z8B3-F1
#
_cell.length_a   1.000
_cell.length_b   1.000
_cell.length_c   1.000
_cell.angle_alpha   90.00
_cell.angle_beta   90.00
_cell.angle_gamma   90.00
#
_symmetry.space_group_name_H-M   'P 1'
#
loop_
_entity.id
_entity.type
_entity.pdbx_description
1 polymer ?
#
loop_
_entity_poly.entity_id
_entity_poly.type
_entity_poly.pdbx_seq_one_letter_code
_entity_poly.pdbx_strand_id
1 'polypeptide(L)'
;MTVNTILFDLDGTLIDTAPDLAYALNTLLLENGIAGKPYEQIKPLVAFGGKALIKFGFDCDESHPEFINRHQRILQIYTENID
;
A
#
# COMPACT_ATOMS: atom_id res chain seq x y z
N MET A 1 -1.29 5.45 -39.05
CA MET A 1 -0.55 5.06 -37.83
C MET A 1 -1.23 3.83 -37.25
N THR A 2 -0.54 2.71 -37.16
CA THR A 2 -1.03 1.52 -36.46
C THR A 2 -0.27 1.41 -35.15
N VAL A 3 -1.00 1.38 -34.04
CA VAL A 3 -0.40 1.10 -32.72
C VAL A 3 -0.27 -0.42 -32.61
N ASN A 4 0.96 -0.90 -32.44
CA ASN A 4 1.27 -2.35 -32.43
C ASN A 4 1.42 -2.93 -31.01
N THR A 5 1.53 -2.09 -29.98
CA THR A 5 1.68 -2.50 -28.58
C THR A 5 1.03 -1.48 -27.66
N ILE A 6 0.27 -1.96 -26.67
CA ILE A 6 -0.28 -1.17 -25.58
C ILE A 6 0.26 -1.79 -24.29
N LEU A 7 0.84 -0.96 -23.41
CA LEU A 7 1.28 -1.35 -22.08
C LEU A 7 0.29 -0.76 -21.08
N PHE A 8 -0.33 -1.63 -20.28
CA PHE A 8 -1.25 -1.23 -19.23
C PHE A 8 -0.52 -1.24 -17.89
N ASP A 9 -0.71 -0.20 -17.10
CA ASP A 9 -0.42 -0.23 -15.68
C ASP A 9 -1.55 -0.98 -14.95
N LEU A 10 -1.24 -1.67 -13.86
CA LEU A 10 -2.22 -2.48 -13.13
C LEU A 10 -2.91 -1.64 -12.05
N ASP A 11 -2.12 -0.96 -11.22
CA ASP A 11 -2.59 -0.19 -10.07
C ASP A 11 -3.25 1.13 -10.52
N GLY A 12 -4.53 1.29 -10.24
CA GLY A 12 -5.27 2.53 -10.53
C GLY A 12 -5.61 2.77 -12.01
N THR A 13 -5.33 1.81 -12.90
CA THR A 13 -5.72 1.87 -14.33
C THR A 13 -6.70 0.75 -14.71
N LEU A 14 -6.47 -0.49 -14.27
CA LEU A 14 -7.38 -1.64 -14.54
C LEU A 14 -8.08 -2.16 -13.28
N ILE A 15 -7.43 -2.06 -12.12
CA ILE A 15 -7.96 -2.50 -10.83
C ILE A 15 -7.78 -1.35 -9.83
N ASP A 16 -8.85 -0.99 -9.12
CA ASP A 16 -8.76 -0.06 -7.98
C ASP A 16 -8.27 -0.84 -6.76
N THR A 17 -6.94 -0.97 -6.63
CA THR A 17 -6.25 -1.64 -5.51
C THR A 17 -6.14 -0.75 -4.26
N ALA A 18 -6.61 0.51 -4.35
CA ALA A 18 -6.52 1.45 -3.24
C ALA A 18 -7.32 1.02 -1.99
N PRO A 19 -8.53 0.47 -2.09
CA PRO A 19 -9.26 -0.04 -0.92
C PRO A 19 -8.49 -1.15 -0.20
N ASP A 20 -7.94 -2.11 -0.92
CA ASP A 20 -7.21 -3.25 -0.36
C ASP A 20 -5.90 -2.84 0.31
N LEU A 21 -5.14 -1.94 -0.32
CA LEU A 21 -3.91 -1.42 0.26
C LEU A 21 -4.17 -0.51 1.47
N ALA A 22 -5.27 0.24 1.47
CA ALA A 22 -5.68 1.01 2.64
C ALA A 22 -6.14 0.10 3.79
N TYR A 23 -6.85 -0.99 3.48
CA TYR A 23 -7.19 -2.02 4.45
C TYR A 23 -5.93 -2.66 5.04
N ALA A 24 -4.95 -3.03 4.19
CA ALA A 24 -3.70 -3.63 4.63
C ALA A 24 -2.89 -2.70 5.54
N LEU A 25 -2.79 -1.42 5.18
CA LEU A 25 -2.12 -0.43 6.02
C LEU A 25 -2.80 -0.27 7.37
N ASN A 26 -4.12 -0.09 7.39
CA ASN A 26 -4.86 0.12 8.63
C ASN A 26 -4.85 -1.11 9.55
N THR A 27 -4.92 -2.30 8.97
CA THR A 27 -4.75 -3.55 9.71
C THR A 27 -3.37 -3.61 10.38
N LEU A 28 -2.32 -3.31 9.63
CA LEU A 28 -0.96 -3.28 10.17
C LEU A 28 -0.78 -2.23 11.27
N LEU A 29 -1.38 -1.04 11.12
CA LEU A 29 -1.35 0.01 12.16
C LEU A 29 -2.02 -0.48 13.45
N LEU A 30 -3.20 -1.09 13.34
CA LEU A 30 -3.94 -1.63 14.47
C LEU A 30 -3.18 -2.77 15.18
N GLU A 31 -2.52 -3.67 14.43
CA GLU A 31 -1.64 -4.72 14.99
C GLU A 31 -0.50 -4.13 15.84
N ASN A 32 -0.05 -2.92 15.51
CA ASN A 32 1.03 -2.21 16.21
C ASN A 32 0.49 -1.24 17.28
N GLY A 33 -0.81 -1.25 17.57
CA GLY A 33 -1.44 -0.37 18.56
C GLY A 33 -1.56 1.09 18.12
N ILE A 34 -1.42 1.37 16.83
CA ILE A 34 -1.54 2.70 16.23
C ILE A 34 -2.95 2.86 15.65
N ALA A 35 -3.56 4.02 15.85
CA ALA A 35 -4.84 4.32 15.23
C ALA A 35 -4.71 4.33 13.69
N GLY A 36 -5.68 3.70 13.02
CA GLY A 36 -5.77 3.73 11.56
C GLY A 36 -5.88 5.15 11.01
N LYS A 37 -5.48 5.31 9.75
CA LYS A 37 -5.51 6.60 9.03
C LYS A 37 -6.71 6.67 8.09
N PRO A 38 -7.22 7.89 7.81
CA PRO A 38 -8.35 8.08 6.90
C PRO A 38 -8.00 7.59 5.49
N TYR A 39 -8.96 6.92 4.84
CA TYR A 39 -8.81 6.39 3.49
C TYR A 39 -8.41 7.47 2.48
N GLU A 40 -8.95 8.68 2.63
CA GLU A 40 -8.68 9.84 1.77
C GLU A 40 -7.21 10.27 1.79
N GLN A 41 -6.51 10.02 2.90
CA GLN A 41 -5.07 10.29 3.02
C GLN A 41 -4.22 9.14 2.49
N ILE A 42 -4.72 7.91 2.56
CA ILE A 42 -4.02 6.71 2.12
C ILE A 42 -4.10 6.55 0.59
N LYS A 43 -5.29 6.79 0.01
CA LYS A 43 -5.56 6.63 -1.42
C LYS A 43 -4.53 7.28 -2.35
N PRO A 44 -4.13 8.56 -2.19
CA PRO A 44 -3.13 9.16 -3.08
C PRO A 44 -1.75 8.52 -2.96
N LEU A 45 -1.47 7.83 -1.85
CA LEU A 45 -0.17 7.20 -1.60
C LEU A 45 -0.02 5.83 -2.24
N VAL A 46 -1.14 5.19 -2.62
CA VAL A 46 -1.18 3.87 -3.23
C VAL A 46 -0.36 3.81 -4.53
N ALA A 47 -0.41 4.87 -5.35
CA ALA A 47 0.37 4.99 -6.58
C ALA A 47 1.90 5.02 -6.35
N PHE A 48 2.34 5.28 -5.11
CA PHE A 48 3.76 5.26 -4.74
C PHE A 48 4.19 3.94 -4.09
N GLY A 49 3.28 2.97 -3.97
CA GLY A 49 3.51 1.60 -3.51
C GLY A 49 3.64 1.43 -1.98
N GLY A 50 3.82 0.17 -1.57
CA GLY A 50 3.81 -0.24 -0.15
C GLY A 50 4.83 0.48 0.74
N LYS A 51 6.00 0.86 0.21
CA LYS A 51 7.00 1.64 0.96
C LYS A 51 6.47 3.01 1.37
N ALA A 52 5.77 3.72 0.48
CA ALA A 52 5.19 5.02 0.78
C ALA A 52 4.11 4.91 1.87
N LEU A 53 3.32 3.84 1.83
CA LEU A 53 2.32 3.52 2.85
C LEU A 53 2.95 3.30 4.24
N ILE A 54 4.06 2.55 4.32
CA ILE A 54 4.76 2.35 5.60
C ILE A 54 5.35 3.66 6.14
N LYS A 55 5.99 4.46 5.27
CA LYS A 55 6.53 5.77 5.67
C LYS A 55 5.44 6.68 6.25
N PHE A 56 4.30 6.76 5.55
CA PHE A 56 3.16 7.54 6.01
C PHE A 56 2.50 6.96 7.26
N GLY A 57 2.34 5.65 7.35
CA GLY A 57 1.67 4.96 8.45
C GLY A 57 2.43 5.11 9.77
N PHE A 58 3.73 4.86 9.74
CA PHE A 58 4.59 4.75 10.92
C PHE A 58 5.47 5.96 11.19
N ASP A 59 5.39 7.00 10.34
CA ASP A 59 6.23 8.20 10.42
C ASP A 59 7.73 7.87 10.51
N CYS A 60 8.16 6.90 9.70
CA CYS A 60 9.53 6.38 9.69
C CYS A 60 10.09 6.27 8.27
N ASP A 61 11.41 6.22 8.14
CA ASP A 61 12.10 6.01 6.87
C ASP A 61 12.68 4.59 6.73
N GLU A 62 13.28 4.30 5.57
CA GLU A 62 13.86 3.00 5.21
C GLU A 62 15.04 2.58 6.08
N SER A 63 15.64 3.50 6.84
CA SER A 63 16.72 3.22 7.79
C SER A 63 16.20 2.64 9.11
N HIS A 64 14.89 2.71 9.37
CA HIS A 64 14.30 2.15 10.58
C HIS A 64 14.40 0.62 10.54
N PRO A 65 14.88 -0.04 11.62
CA PRO A 65 15.10 -1.49 11.63
C PRO A 65 13.83 -2.30 11.31
N GLU A 66 12.68 -1.86 11.83
CA GLU A 66 11.38 -2.50 11.55
C GLU A 66 10.78 -2.15 10.18
N PHE A 67 11.39 -1.28 9.37
CA PHE A 67 10.82 -0.86 8.09
C PHE A 67 10.61 -2.06 7.15
N ILE A 68 11.62 -2.92 7.05
CA ILE A 68 11.59 -4.09 6.18
C ILE A 68 10.53 -5.09 6.68
N ASN A 69 10.47 -5.34 7.99
CA ASN A 69 9.48 -6.24 8.58
C ASN A 69 8.05 -5.73 8.34
N ARG A 70 7.80 -4.43 8.56
CA ARG A 70 6.50 -3.80 8.32
C ARG A 70 6.12 -3.82 6.84
N HIS A 71 7.09 -3.59 5.95
CA HIS A 71 6.89 -3.67 4.51
C HIS A 71 6.55 -5.09 4.05
N GLN A 72 7.18 -6.12 4.63
CA GLN A 72 6.80 -7.51 4.35
C GLN A 72 5.40 -7.84 4.90
N ARG A 73 5.09 -7.36 6.11
CA ARG A 73 3.80 -7.62 6.75
C ARG A 73 2.62 -6.99 6.01
N ILE A 74 2.76 -5.75 5.52
CA ILE A 74 1.69 -5.12 4.72
C ILE A 74 1.43 -5.88 3.41
N LEU A 75 2.48 -6.40 2.75
CA LEU A 75 2.34 -7.22 1.55
C LEU A 75 1.64 -8.54 1.84
N GLN A 76 1.92 -9.15 3.00
CA GLN A 76 1.23 -10.36 3.44
C GLN A 76 -0.26 -10.09 3.65
N ILE A 77 -0.62 -9.05 4.42
CA ILE A 77 -2.02 -8.69 4.67
C ILE A 77 -2.74 -8.36 3.35
N TYR A 78 -2.08 -7.63 2.45
CA TYR A 78 -2.61 -7.34 1.13
C TYR A 78 -2.90 -8.62 0.34
N THR A 79 -1.95 -9.56 0.31
CA THR A 79 -2.11 -10.84 -0.43
C THR A 79 -3.18 -11.74 0.19
N GLU A 80 -3.33 -11.72 1.52
CA GLU A 80 -4.37 -12.46 2.24
C GLU A 80 -5.79 -11.87 2.02
N ASN A 81 -5.89 -10.62 1.58
CA ASN A 81 -7.15 -9.91 1.35
C ASN A 81 -7.54 -9.78 -0.13
N ILE A 82 -6.67 -10.16 -1.06
CA ILE A 82 -7.00 -10.20 -2.49
C ILE A 82 -7.75 -11.50 -2.78
N ASP A 83 -8.99 -11.38 -3.25
CA ASP A 83 -9.78 -12.46 -3.87
C ASP A 83 -9.27 -12.82 -5.28
#